data_AF-A0A8B7UE68-F1
#
_entry.id   AF-A0A8B7UE68-F1
#
_cell.length_a   1.000
_cell.length_b   1.000
_cell.length_c   1.000
_cell.angle_alpha   90.00
_cell.angle_beta   90.00
_cell.angle_gamma   90.00
#
_symmetry.space_group_name_H-M   'P 1'
#
loop_
_entity.id
_entity.type
_entity.pdbx_description
1 polymer ?
#
loop_
_entity_poly.entity_id
_entity_poly.type
_entity_poly.pdbx_seq_one_letter_code
_entity_poly.pdbx_strand_id
1 'polypeptide(L)'
;MAEGNGVLTEKLAQCTRKERCERSREPRRFASEMKQCVRLTVHPNNISVSQYNVLLVLETYNVPELSAGVNCTFEDLSEMDGLVVGNQIQCYSPAAKEVPRIITENGDHHVVQLQLKSKETGMTFASTSFVFYNCSVHNSCLSCVESPYRCHWCKYRHVCTHDPKTCSFQEGRVKLSEDCPQLLRVDKILVPVEVIKPITLKAKNLPQPQSGQRGYECILNIQGSEQRVPALRFNSSSVQCQNTSVSCPCWPCHCLPPTAQSVSSAAIP
;
A
#
# COMPACT_ATOMS: atom_id res chain seq x y z
N MET A 1 -14.55 36.11 -23.63
CA MET A 1 -15.22 34.79 -23.49
C MET A 1 -14.92 34.05 -24.79
N ALA A 2 -14.12 33.00 -24.86
CA ALA A 2 -13.79 31.99 -23.86
C ALA A 2 -12.27 31.75 -23.75
N GLU A 3 -11.90 31.20 -22.59
CA GLU A 3 -10.57 30.99 -22.06
C GLU A 3 -9.75 29.97 -22.85
N GLY A 4 -8.43 30.21 -22.91
CA GLY A 4 -7.45 29.27 -23.42
C GLY A 4 -7.20 28.15 -22.42
N ASN A 5 -7.54 26.92 -22.82
CA ASN A 5 -6.96 25.73 -22.22
C ASN A 5 -5.70 25.37 -23.01
N GLY A 6 -4.57 25.90 -22.56
CA GLY A 6 -3.25 25.44 -22.97
C GLY A 6 -3.03 24.03 -22.44
N VAL A 7 -3.31 23.03 -23.27
CA VAL A 7 -2.82 21.67 -23.05
C VAL A 7 -1.30 21.74 -23.21
N LEU A 8 -0.57 21.53 -22.12
CA LEU A 8 0.89 21.34 -22.15
C LEU A 8 1.15 20.16 -23.08
N THR A 9 1.61 20.44 -24.30
CA THR A 9 2.04 19.40 -25.23
C THR A 9 3.41 18.94 -24.75
N GLU A 10 3.45 17.81 -24.04
CA GLU A 10 4.70 17.13 -23.70
C GLU A 10 5.50 16.87 -24.99
N LYS A 11 6.66 17.53 -25.13
CA LYS A 11 7.55 17.26 -26.26
C LYS A 11 8.34 15.99 -25.97
N LEU A 12 8.02 14.92 -26.69
CA LEU A 12 8.76 13.66 -26.68
C LEU A 12 9.94 13.71 -27.66
N ALA A 13 10.98 12.90 -27.40
CA ALA A 13 12.09 12.69 -28.32
C ALA A 13 11.58 12.23 -29.71
N GLN A 14 12.06 12.87 -30.78
CA GLN A 14 11.54 12.71 -32.14
C GLN A 14 12.31 11.66 -32.95
N CYS A 15 11.60 10.93 -33.80
CA CYS A 15 12.19 10.02 -34.79
C CYS A 15 12.39 10.76 -36.13
N THR A 16 13.64 10.93 -36.56
CA THR A 16 13.98 11.62 -37.81
C THR A 16 15.18 10.98 -38.51
N ARG A 17 15.43 11.36 -39.76
CA ARG A 17 16.65 10.98 -40.47
C ARG A 17 17.87 11.68 -39.85
N LYS A 18 19.04 11.02 -39.92
CA LYS A 18 20.30 11.52 -39.34
C LYS A 18 20.67 12.95 -39.77
N GLU A 19 20.36 13.31 -41.02
CA GLU A 19 20.58 14.65 -41.59
C GLU A 19 19.68 15.76 -41.01
N ARG A 20 18.53 15.39 -40.43
CA ARG A 20 17.58 16.32 -39.79
C ARG A 20 17.74 16.37 -38.27
N CYS A 21 18.55 15.48 -37.70
CA CYS A 21 18.85 15.45 -36.28
C CYS A 21 20.05 16.37 -36.01
N GLU A 22 19.79 17.44 -35.28
CA GLU A 22 20.83 18.39 -34.88
C GLU A 22 21.90 17.68 -34.05
N ARG A 23 23.18 17.97 -34.32
CA ARG A 23 24.33 17.39 -33.60
C ARG A 23 24.39 15.85 -33.64
N SER A 24 23.77 15.21 -34.63
CA SER A 24 23.75 13.74 -34.80
C SER A 24 25.12 13.07 -35.00
N ARG A 25 26.18 13.87 -35.21
CA ARG A 25 27.58 13.40 -35.29
C ARG A 25 28.24 13.22 -33.92
N GLU A 26 27.68 13.82 -32.86
CA GLU A 26 28.20 13.70 -31.50
C GLU A 26 27.91 12.32 -30.89
N PRO A 27 28.74 11.83 -29.96
CA PRO A 27 28.57 10.51 -29.38
C PRO A 27 27.21 10.37 -28.69
N ARG A 28 26.48 9.30 -29.03
CA ARG A 28 25.19 8.90 -28.41
C ARG A 28 24.05 9.93 -28.56
N ARG A 29 24.18 10.92 -29.45
CA ARG A 29 23.07 11.84 -29.80
C ARG A 29 22.10 11.27 -30.85
N PHE A 30 22.49 10.22 -31.56
CA PHE A 30 21.64 9.54 -32.54
C PHE A 30 21.70 8.02 -32.35
N ALA A 31 20.54 7.39 -32.29
CA ALA A 31 20.39 5.93 -32.18
C ALA A 31 19.88 5.37 -33.51
N SER A 32 20.62 4.43 -34.10
CA SER A 32 20.27 3.73 -35.35
C SER A 32 19.81 2.29 -35.11
N GLU A 33 20.22 1.69 -33.99
CA GLU A 33 19.86 0.33 -33.62
C GLU A 33 19.12 0.30 -32.27
N MET A 34 18.26 -0.70 -32.05
CA MET A 34 17.53 -0.86 -30.78
C MET A 34 18.46 -0.96 -29.56
N LYS A 35 19.66 -1.52 -29.71
CA LYS A 35 20.66 -1.61 -28.64
C LYS A 35 21.18 -0.24 -28.18
N GLN A 36 21.01 0.79 -28.99
CA GLN A 36 21.40 2.18 -28.73
C GLN A 36 20.24 2.99 -28.12
N CYS A 37 19.06 2.41 -27.95
CA CYS A 37 17.99 3.04 -27.20
C CYS A 37 18.42 3.31 -25.76
N VAL A 38 17.93 4.42 -25.20
CA VAL A 38 18.23 4.81 -23.84
C VAL A 38 17.63 3.79 -22.88
N ARG A 39 18.43 3.38 -21.89
CA ARG A 39 17.95 2.56 -20.78
C ARG A 39 18.06 3.38 -19.50
N LEU A 40 16.99 3.38 -18.73
CA LEU A 40 16.90 4.08 -17.46
C LEU A 40 16.55 3.06 -16.38
N THR A 41 17.28 3.10 -15.28
CA THR A 41 16.94 2.36 -14.06
C THR A 41 17.01 3.32 -12.88
N VAL A 42 16.20 3.05 -11.86
CA VAL A 42 16.07 3.91 -10.68
C VAL A 42 16.19 3.09 -9.41
N HIS A 43 16.93 3.62 -8.44
CA HIS A 43 17.07 3.04 -7.12
C HIS A 43 16.81 4.10 -6.03
N PRO A 44 15.87 3.86 -5.10
CA PRO A 44 14.88 2.78 -5.08
C PRO A 44 13.82 2.93 -6.20
N ASN A 45 13.19 1.83 -6.63
CA ASN A 45 12.13 1.84 -7.65
C ASN A 45 10.70 1.99 -7.08
N ASN A 46 10.58 2.02 -5.76
CA ASN A 46 9.32 2.18 -5.05
C ASN A 46 9.54 2.97 -3.76
N ILE A 47 8.55 3.78 -3.37
CA ILE A 47 8.52 4.51 -2.10
C ILE A 47 7.10 4.56 -1.54
N SER A 48 6.99 4.65 -0.22
CA SER A 48 5.69 4.86 0.42
C SER A 48 5.21 6.29 0.20
N VAL A 49 3.90 6.48 0.06
CA VAL A 49 3.26 7.81 0.02
C VAL A 49 3.57 8.72 1.20
N SER A 50 3.93 8.11 2.34
CA SER A 50 4.26 8.82 3.57
C SER A 50 5.69 9.36 3.57
N GLN A 51 6.53 8.89 2.66
CA GLN A 51 7.91 9.33 2.50
C GLN A 51 7.97 10.55 1.57
N TYR A 52 8.93 11.43 1.83
CA TYR A 52 9.18 12.64 1.06
C TYR A 52 10.69 12.91 1.04
N ASN A 53 11.16 13.64 0.01
CA ASN A 53 12.57 13.97 -0.20
C ASN A 53 13.49 12.74 -0.15
N VAL A 54 13.03 11.60 -0.68
CA VAL A 54 13.84 10.39 -0.80
C VAL A 54 14.81 10.58 -1.95
N LEU A 55 16.10 10.37 -1.70
CA LEU A 55 17.13 10.41 -2.74
C LEU A 55 16.93 9.22 -3.69
N LEU A 56 16.73 9.52 -4.97
CA LEU A 56 16.65 8.57 -6.07
C LEU A 56 17.94 8.65 -6.88
N VAL A 57 18.58 7.51 -7.08
CA VAL A 57 19.76 7.35 -7.93
C VAL A 57 19.31 6.73 -9.23
N LEU A 58 19.47 7.45 -10.33
CA LEU A 58 19.13 7.00 -11.67
C LEU A 58 20.38 6.65 -12.46
N GLU A 59 20.42 5.44 -13.00
CA GLU A 59 21.48 4.99 -13.89
C GLU A 59 20.96 4.97 -15.34
N THR A 60 21.74 5.60 -16.21
CA THR A 60 21.39 5.75 -17.62
C THR A 60 22.46 5.13 -18.53
N TYR A 61 22.01 4.50 -19.60
CA TYR A 61 22.89 3.94 -20.64
C TYR A 61 22.48 4.49 -22.01
N ASN A 62 23.46 4.61 -22.91
CA ASN A 62 23.29 5.15 -24.26
C ASN A 62 22.77 6.60 -24.32
N VAL A 63 23.03 7.39 -23.27
CA VAL A 63 22.70 8.82 -23.25
C VAL A 63 23.88 9.67 -23.75
N PRO A 64 23.62 10.81 -24.42
CA PRO A 64 24.65 11.81 -24.71
C PRO A 64 25.13 12.49 -23.42
N GLU A 65 26.08 13.40 -23.54
CA GLU A 65 26.55 14.19 -22.41
C GLU A 65 25.43 15.09 -21.86
N LEU A 66 25.19 15.00 -20.55
CA LEU A 66 24.08 15.67 -19.85
C LEU A 66 24.54 16.91 -19.06
N SER A 67 25.63 17.56 -19.47
CA SER A 67 26.23 18.71 -18.78
C SER A 67 25.34 19.96 -18.78
N ALA A 68 24.39 20.07 -19.72
CA ALA A 68 23.35 21.10 -19.70
C ALA A 68 22.35 20.95 -18.52
N GLY A 69 22.33 19.79 -17.88
CA GLY A 69 21.43 19.47 -16.77
C GLY A 69 20.16 18.73 -17.22
N VAL A 70 19.51 18.10 -16.23
CA VAL A 70 18.34 17.22 -16.44
C VAL A 70 17.34 17.45 -15.31
N ASN A 71 16.06 17.36 -15.64
CA ASN A 71 14.98 17.30 -14.65
C ASN A 71 14.36 15.91 -14.62
N CYS A 72 13.99 15.47 -13.43
CA CYS A 72 13.19 14.26 -13.20
C CYS A 72 11.72 14.64 -13.15
N THR A 73 10.92 14.15 -14.09
CA THR A 73 9.47 14.38 -14.15
C THR A 73 8.72 13.11 -13.77
N PHE A 74 7.83 13.19 -12.79
CA PHE A 74 6.95 12.09 -12.42
C PHE A 74 5.62 12.29 -13.15
N GLU A 75 5.53 11.81 -14.39
CA GLU A 75 4.43 12.14 -15.31
C GLU A 75 4.15 13.66 -15.34
N ASP A 76 2.89 14.06 -15.36
CA ASP A 76 2.44 15.46 -15.31
C ASP A 76 2.35 16.02 -13.87
N LEU A 77 2.82 15.28 -12.87
CA LEU A 77 2.52 15.57 -11.46
C LEU A 77 3.54 16.53 -10.84
N SER A 78 4.81 16.33 -11.15
CA SER A 78 5.91 17.08 -10.53
C SER A 78 7.18 16.99 -11.36
N GLU A 79 7.98 18.06 -11.31
CA GLU A 79 9.28 18.16 -11.95
C GLU A 79 10.32 18.58 -10.90
N MET A 80 11.38 17.79 -10.75
CA MET A 80 12.44 17.97 -9.76
C MET A 80 13.79 18.16 -10.47
N ASP A 81 14.64 19.05 -9.94
CA ASP A 81 16.00 19.21 -10.46
C ASP A 81 16.84 17.94 -10.24
N GLY A 82 17.52 17.50 -11.31
CA GLY A 82 18.44 16.37 -11.28
C GLY A 82 19.90 16.81 -11.26
N LEU A 83 20.66 16.34 -10.27
CA LEU A 83 22.10 16.56 -10.19
C LEU A 83 22.85 15.43 -10.89
N VAL A 84 23.64 15.74 -11.91
CA VAL A 84 24.46 14.76 -12.63
C VAL A 84 25.79 14.57 -11.90
N VAL A 85 26.04 13.38 -11.38
CA VAL A 85 27.28 13.01 -10.68
C VAL A 85 27.90 11.79 -11.38
N GLY A 86 28.94 12.03 -12.17
CA GLY A 86 29.57 10.96 -12.96
C GLY A 86 28.61 10.39 -14.01
N ASN A 87 28.29 9.09 -13.90
CA ASN A 87 27.34 8.38 -14.76
C ASN A 87 25.94 8.21 -14.13
N GLN A 88 25.69 8.85 -12.98
CA GLN A 88 24.43 8.78 -12.25
C GLN A 88 23.75 10.14 -12.20
N ILE A 89 22.42 10.12 -12.10
CA ILE A 89 21.60 11.30 -11.89
C ILE A 89 20.94 11.15 -10.52
N GLN A 90 21.08 12.15 -9.66
CA GLN A 90 20.47 12.20 -8.35
C GLN A 90 19.28 13.13 -8.38
N CYS A 91 18.11 12.60 -8.05
CA CYS A 91 16.85 13.35 -7.94
C CYS A 91 16.21 13.08 -6.57
N TYR A 92 15.27 13.93 -6.17
CA TYR A 92 14.47 13.70 -4.97
C TYR A 92 13.04 13.31 -5.34
N SER A 93 12.42 12.48 -4.51
CA SER A 93 10.99 12.20 -4.62
C SER A 93 10.15 13.45 -4.34
N PRO A 94 8.96 13.59 -4.95
CA PRO A 94 8.07 14.72 -4.70
C PRO A 94 7.65 14.85 -3.23
N ALA A 95 7.14 16.03 -2.85
CA ALA A 95 6.70 16.25 -1.49
C ALA A 95 5.40 15.48 -1.19
N ALA A 96 5.20 15.08 0.08
CA ALA A 96 4.00 14.35 0.51
C ALA A 96 2.67 15.12 0.29
N LYS A 97 2.70 16.42 -0.04
CA LYS A 97 1.52 17.23 -0.42
C LYS A 97 1.20 17.16 -1.92
N GLU A 98 2.13 16.69 -2.73
CA GLU A 98 2.03 16.58 -4.20
C GLU A 98 1.70 15.14 -4.62
N VAL A 99 2.14 14.15 -3.83
CA VAL A 99 1.77 12.72 -3.92
C VAL A 99 0.25 12.41 -3.71
N PRO A 100 -0.56 13.14 -2.90
CA PRO A 100 -1.93 12.74 -2.55
C PRO A 100 -2.97 12.83 -3.67
N ARG A 101 -2.64 13.38 -4.84
CA ARG A 101 -3.56 13.33 -6.00
C ARG A 101 -3.56 11.96 -6.70
N ILE A 102 -2.59 11.10 -6.41
CA ILE A 102 -2.24 9.95 -7.24
C ILE A 102 -2.96 8.66 -6.78
N ILE A 103 -3.40 8.56 -5.51
CA ILE A 103 -3.79 7.27 -4.89
C ILE A 103 -5.23 7.27 -4.36
N THR A 104 -5.97 8.35 -4.57
CA THR A 104 -7.37 8.47 -4.11
C THR A 104 -8.33 7.48 -4.78
N GLU A 105 -7.98 6.84 -5.89
CA GLU A 105 -8.86 5.88 -6.58
C GLU A 105 -8.38 4.41 -6.54
N ASN A 106 -7.06 4.14 -6.47
CA ASN A 106 -6.50 2.80 -6.74
C ASN A 106 -6.01 2.02 -5.50
N GLY A 107 -6.16 2.59 -4.31
CA GLY A 107 -6.35 1.83 -3.06
C GLY A 107 -5.22 0.94 -2.52
N ASP A 108 -4.10 0.71 -3.21
CA ASP A 108 -2.93 -0.06 -2.68
C ASP A 108 -1.60 0.52 -3.18
N HIS A 109 -1.49 0.67 -4.50
CA HIS A 109 -0.33 1.26 -5.14
C HIS A 109 -0.71 1.97 -6.45
N HIS A 110 0.18 2.83 -6.91
CA HIS A 110 0.09 3.52 -8.19
C HIS A 110 1.45 3.48 -8.88
N VAL A 111 1.45 3.05 -10.14
CA VAL A 111 2.64 3.02 -10.99
C VAL A 111 2.64 4.30 -11.83
N VAL A 112 3.69 5.10 -11.71
CA VAL A 112 3.91 6.31 -12.53
C VAL A 112 5.09 6.10 -13.48
N GLN A 113 5.07 6.79 -14.61
CA GLN A 113 6.23 6.92 -15.48
C GLN A 113 7.17 8.03 -14.98
N LEU A 114 8.27 7.64 -14.35
CA LEU A 114 9.38 8.56 -14.06
C LEU A 114 10.18 8.80 -15.33
N GLN A 115 10.19 10.02 -15.82
CA GLN A 115 10.86 10.43 -17.04
C GLN A 115 12.04 11.37 -16.75
N LEU A 116 13.00 11.38 -17.67
CA LEU A 116 14.09 12.35 -17.69
C LEU A 116 13.87 13.36 -18.80
N LYS A 117 13.89 14.65 -18.42
CA LYS A 117 13.71 15.80 -19.31
C LYS A 117 15.02 16.57 -19.43
N SER A 118 15.52 16.70 -20.66
CA SER A 118 16.77 17.43 -20.91
C SER A 118 16.56 18.94 -20.81
N LYS A 119 17.44 19.66 -20.10
CA LYS A 119 17.41 21.14 -20.06
C LYS A 119 17.83 21.77 -21.40
N GLU A 120 18.59 21.05 -22.23
CA GLU A 120 19.01 21.54 -23.56
C GLU A 120 17.82 21.61 -24.53
N THR A 121 16.98 20.57 -24.57
CA THR A 121 15.89 20.45 -25.56
C THR A 121 14.50 20.68 -24.97
N GLY A 122 14.35 20.61 -23.65
CA GLY A 122 13.07 20.62 -22.96
C GLY A 122 12.22 19.37 -23.22
N MET A 123 12.79 18.31 -23.81
CA MET A 123 12.07 17.09 -24.17
C MET A 123 12.35 15.94 -23.21
N THR A 124 11.36 15.07 -23.01
CA THR A 124 11.53 13.80 -22.30
C THR A 124 12.15 12.76 -23.24
N PHE A 125 13.20 12.07 -22.77
CA PHE A 125 13.99 11.16 -23.61
C PHE A 125 14.16 9.74 -23.05
N ALA A 126 13.85 9.54 -21.77
CA ALA A 126 13.91 8.24 -21.10
C ALA A 126 12.79 8.15 -20.09
N SER A 127 12.29 6.94 -19.86
CA SER A 127 11.30 6.66 -18.83
C SER A 127 11.57 5.33 -18.13
N THR A 128 11.10 5.22 -16.89
CA THR A 128 11.07 3.98 -16.12
C THR A 128 9.81 3.97 -15.26
N SER A 129 9.28 2.77 -14.99
CA SER A 129 8.21 2.61 -14.02
C SER A 129 8.72 2.89 -12.61
N PHE A 130 7.96 3.68 -11.86
CA PHE A 130 8.21 4.01 -10.46
C PHE A 130 6.93 3.83 -9.66
N VAL A 131 7.02 3.27 -8.46
CA VAL A 131 5.82 2.87 -7.71
C VAL A 131 5.66 3.67 -6.43
N PHE A 132 4.48 4.26 -6.25
CA PHE A 132 4.03 4.78 -4.97
C PHE A 132 3.05 3.79 -4.33
N TYR A 133 3.34 3.33 -3.11
CA TYR A 133 2.44 2.42 -2.38
C TYR A 133 1.96 3.02 -1.06
N ASN A 134 0.74 2.65 -0.65
CA ASN A 134 0.12 3.18 0.55
C ASN A 134 -0.33 2.04 1.46
N CYS A 135 0.49 1.69 2.46
CA CYS A 135 0.14 0.64 3.41
C CYS A 135 -1.16 0.95 4.21
N SER A 136 -1.48 2.22 4.45
CA SER A 136 -2.59 2.62 5.33
C SER A 136 -3.98 2.23 4.83
N VAL A 137 -4.10 1.85 3.56
CA VAL A 137 -5.34 1.38 2.94
C VAL A 137 -5.74 -0.03 3.39
N HIS A 138 -4.79 -0.82 3.90
CA HIS A 138 -5.04 -2.19 4.30
C HIS A 138 -5.71 -2.23 5.67
N ASN A 139 -6.97 -2.64 5.68
CA ASN A 139 -7.81 -2.70 6.89
C ASN A 139 -7.66 -4.01 7.68
N SER A 140 -6.86 -4.96 7.20
CA SER A 140 -6.64 -6.24 7.88
C SER A 140 -5.15 -6.57 7.95
N CYS A 141 -4.78 -7.35 8.97
CA CYS A 141 -3.42 -7.82 9.13
C CYS A 141 -2.95 -8.64 7.92
N LEU A 142 -3.79 -9.59 7.45
CA LEU A 142 -3.45 -10.46 6.32
C LEU A 142 -3.20 -9.64 5.06
N SER A 143 -4.13 -8.75 4.67
CA SER A 143 -3.93 -7.89 3.49
C SER A 143 -2.69 -6.99 3.61
N CYS A 144 -2.35 -6.55 4.83
CA CYS A 144 -1.18 -5.70 5.06
C CYS A 144 0.14 -6.46 4.86
N VAL A 145 0.27 -7.67 5.40
CA VAL A 145 1.53 -8.44 5.35
C VAL A 145 1.66 -9.33 4.13
N GLU A 146 0.55 -9.64 3.45
CA GLU A 146 0.53 -10.30 2.14
C GLU A 146 0.73 -9.32 0.97
N SER A 147 0.73 -8.01 1.25
CA SER A 147 1.05 -6.99 0.26
C SER A 147 2.45 -7.25 -0.33
N PRO A 148 2.64 -7.04 -1.66
CA PRO A 148 3.96 -7.17 -2.27
C PRO A 148 4.93 -6.09 -1.80
N TYR A 149 4.45 -5.07 -1.09
CA TYR A 149 5.24 -3.98 -0.53
C TYR A 149 5.64 -4.25 0.92
N ARG A 150 6.70 -3.58 1.39
CA ARG A 150 7.21 -3.72 2.77
C ARG A 150 6.33 -2.97 3.77
N CYS A 151 5.13 -3.47 3.98
CA CYS A 151 4.18 -2.99 4.98
C CYS A 151 4.28 -3.76 6.29
N HIS A 152 3.82 -3.14 7.38
CA HIS A 152 3.84 -3.68 8.72
C HIS A 152 2.50 -3.46 9.39
N TRP A 153 1.98 -4.50 10.05
CA TRP A 153 0.73 -4.37 10.80
C TRP A 153 1.00 -4.06 12.27
N CYS A 154 0.39 -3.01 12.79
CA CYS A 154 0.46 -2.62 14.20
C CYS A 154 -0.71 -3.25 14.96
N LYS A 155 -0.46 -4.41 15.57
CA LYS A 155 -1.46 -5.25 16.26
C LYS A 155 -2.35 -4.50 17.27
N TYR A 156 -1.77 -3.59 18.06
CA TYR A 156 -2.49 -2.86 19.11
C TYR A 156 -3.14 -1.56 18.63
N ARG A 157 -2.63 -0.96 17.54
CA ARG A 157 -3.25 0.20 16.91
C ARG A 157 -4.31 -0.19 15.87
N HIS A 158 -4.31 -1.46 15.46
CA HIS A 158 -5.20 -2.01 14.44
C HIS A 158 -5.07 -1.26 13.09
N VAL A 159 -3.85 -0.92 12.70
CA VAL A 159 -3.55 -0.20 11.45
C VAL A 159 -2.35 -0.81 10.73
N CYS A 160 -2.34 -0.69 9.41
CA CYS A 160 -1.20 -1.01 8.56
C CYS A 160 -0.35 0.24 8.29
N THR A 161 0.97 0.11 8.30
CA THR A 161 1.91 1.24 8.15
C THR A 161 3.17 0.80 7.44
N HIS A 162 3.83 1.73 6.74
CA HIS A 162 5.18 1.51 6.21
C HIS A 162 6.25 1.64 7.31
N ASP A 163 6.07 2.57 8.27
CA ASP A 163 7.07 2.83 9.30
C ASP A 163 6.77 2.01 10.58
N PRO A 164 7.59 0.99 10.91
CA PRO A 164 7.37 0.17 12.10
C PRO A 164 7.50 0.97 13.41
N LYS A 165 8.13 2.15 13.41
CA LYS A 165 8.24 3.02 14.58
C LYS A 165 6.89 3.63 14.99
N THR A 166 5.93 3.71 14.06
CA THR A 166 4.59 4.23 14.33
C THR A 166 3.70 3.24 15.11
N CYS A 167 4.13 1.98 15.24
CA CYS A 167 3.49 1.02 16.14
C CYS A 167 3.83 1.33 17.60
N SER A 168 2.89 1.10 18.52
CA SER A 168 3.02 1.44 19.95
C SER A 168 4.29 0.90 20.62
N PHE A 169 4.69 -0.34 20.31
CA PHE A 169 5.89 -0.99 20.84
C PHE A 169 6.34 -2.13 19.91
N GLN A 170 7.55 -2.65 20.15
CA GLN A 170 8.20 -3.61 19.24
C GLN A 170 7.41 -4.93 19.11
N GLU A 171 6.88 -5.46 20.21
CA GLU A 171 6.09 -6.70 20.21
C GLU A 171 4.75 -6.58 19.47
N GLY A 172 4.29 -5.35 19.20
CA GLY A 172 3.06 -5.09 18.45
C GLY A 172 3.22 -5.11 16.94
N ARG A 173 4.42 -5.35 16.43
CA ARG A 173 4.74 -5.30 15.00
C ARG A 173 4.59 -6.68 14.39
N VAL A 174 3.77 -6.78 13.35
CA VAL A 174 3.56 -8.01 12.59
C VAL A 174 4.14 -7.85 11.19
N LYS A 175 5.04 -8.75 10.82
CA LYS A 175 5.72 -8.79 9.51
C LYS A 175 5.33 -10.00 8.67
N LEU A 176 4.94 -11.09 9.32
CA LEU A 176 4.62 -12.37 8.68
C LEU A 176 3.14 -12.67 8.86
N SER A 177 2.54 -13.35 7.88
CA SER A 177 1.13 -13.74 7.91
C SER A 177 0.80 -14.70 9.06
N GLU A 178 1.77 -15.52 9.48
CA GLU A 178 1.63 -16.43 10.63
C GLU A 178 1.49 -15.70 11.97
N ASP A 179 2.06 -14.50 12.08
CA ASP A 179 2.00 -13.66 13.27
C ASP A 179 0.71 -12.82 13.36
N CYS A 180 -0.13 -12.87 12.33
CA CYS A 180 -1.40 -12.15 12.32
C CYS A 180 -2.37 -12.67 13.38
N PRO A 181 -3.10 -11.77 14.09
CA PRO A 181 -4.21 -12.17 14.94
C PRO A 181 -5.31 -12.80 14.10
N GLN A 182 -5.63 -14.06 14.36
CA GLN A 182 -6.65 -14.80 13.60
C GLN A 182 -7.34 -15.83 14.47
N LEU A 183 -8.64 -16.06 14.22
CA LEU A 183 -9.35 -17.19 14.80
C LEU A 183 -8.99 -18.47 14.04
N LEU A 184 -8.76 -19.54 14.78
CA LEU A 184 -8.54 -20.85 14.19
C LEU A 184 -9.88 -21.53 13.96
N ARG A 185 -10.00 -22.21 12.82
CA ARG A 185 -11.16 -23.05 12.56
C ARG A 185 -11.21 -24.17 13.60
N VAL A 186 -12.33 -24.26 14.27
CA VAL A 186 -12.71 -25.41 15.12
C VAL A 186 -13.82 -26.16 14.41
N ASP A 187 -14.03 -27.43 14.79
CA ASP A 187 -15.21 -28.17 14.35
C ASP A 187 -16.49 -27.39 14.66
N LYS A 188 -17.58 -27.71 13.94
CA LYS A 188 -18.85 -26.97 14.01
C LYS A 188 -19.22 -26.67 15.46
N ILE A 189 -19.32 -25.38 15.78
CA ILE A 189 -19.72 -24.91 17.10
C ILE A 189 -21.24 -25.09 17.20
N LEU A 190 -21.66 -26.06 17.99
CA LEU A 190 -23.07 -26.32 18.24
C LEU A 190 -23.56 -25.42 19.38
N VAL A 191 -24.41 -24.45 19.06
CA VAL A 191 -25.04 -23.56 20.03
C VAL A 191 -26.50 -23.98 20.22
N PRO A 192 -26.85 -24.64 21.34
CA PRO A 192 -28.23 -25.02 21.60
C PRO A 192 -29.12 -23.79 21.85
N VAL A 193 -30.34 -23.83 21.29
CA VAL A 193 -31.36 -22.77 21.48
C VAL A 193 -31.87 -22.80 22.92
N GLU A 194 -32.07 -21.63 23.52
CA GLU A 194 -32.58 -21.46 24.90
C GLU A 194 -31.74 -22.13 26.00
N VAL A 195 -30.51 -22.55 25.68
CA VAL A 195 -29.60 -23.15 26.66
C VAL A 195 -28.41 -22.22 26.85
N ILE A 196 -28.20 -21.80 28.10
CA ILE A 196 -27.08 -20.96 28.49
C ILE A 196 -25.80 -21.78 28.45
N LYS A 197 -24.93 -21.53 27.47
CA LYS A 197 -23.59 -22.15 27.39
C LYS A 197 -22.53 -21.14 26.95
N PRO A 198 -21.31 -21.25 27.50
CA PRO A 198 -20.18 -20.47 27.00
C PRO A 198 -19.69 -21.04 25.67
N ILE A 199 -19.20 -20.16 24.80
CA ILE A 199 -18.63 -20.53 23.50
C ILE A 199 -17.13 -20.29 23.55
N THR A 200 -16.34 -21.35 23.42
CA THR A 200 -14.87 -21.27 23.47
C THR A 200 -14.30 -21.35 22.06
N LEU A 201 -13.40 -20.41 21.73
CA LEU A 201 -12.79 -20.28 20.41
C LEU A 201 -11.28 -20.36 20.52
N LYS A 202 -10.67 -21.09 19.59
CA LYS A 202 -9.21 -21.13 19.41
C LYS A 202 -8.79 -20.02 18.46
N ALA A 203 -7.59 -19.48 18.69
CA ALA A 203 -7.04 -18.36 17.94
C ALA A 203 -5.51 -18.44 17.88
N LYS A 204 -4.92 -17.48 17.18
CA LYS A 204 -3.48 -17.18 17.22
C LYS A 204 -3.30 -15.69 17.44
N ASN A 205 -2.22 -15.35 18.15
CA ASN A 205 -1.70 -14.00 18.27
C ASN A 205 -2.73 -12.93 18.65
N LEU A 206 -3.71 -13.27 19.51
CA LEU A 206 -4.69 -12.29 19.99
C LEU A 206 -3.98 -11.18 20.80
N PRO A 207 -4.29 -9.88 20.55
CA PRO A 207 -3.77 -8.79 21.37
C PRO A 207 -4.32 -8.79 22.78
N GLN A 208 -3.47 -8.41 23.73
CA GLN A 208 -3.93 -7.97 25.04
C GLN A 208 -4.40 -6.51 24.93
N PRO A 209 -5.68 -6.19 25.22
CA PRO A 209 -6.16 -4.81 25.20
C PRO A 209 -5.28 -3.92 26.07
N GLN A 210 -4.87 -2.78 25.53
CA GLN A 210 -4.02 -1.80 26.22
C GLN A 210 -4.87 -0.85 27.09
N SER A 211 -4.22 0.00 27.89
CA SER A 211 -4.89 1.05 28.66
C SER A 211 -5.79 1.90 27.76
N GLY A 212 -7.08 2.00 28.13
CA GLY A 212 -8.08 2.72 27.34
C GLY A 212 -8.75 1.90 26.23
N GLN A 213 -8.36 0.64 26.00
CA GLN A 213 -9.02 -0.25 25.05
C GLN A 213 -10.06 -1.14 25.75
N ARG A 214 -11.18 -1.40 25.06
CA ARG A 214 -12.22 -2.33 25.53
C ARG A 214 -11.78 -3.79 25.36
N GLY A 215 -12.43 -4.67 26.11
CA GLY A 215 -12.26 -6.12 26.01
C GLY A 215 -12.80 -6.72 24.71
N TYR A 216 -12.76 -8.04 24.62
CA TYR A 216 -13.31 -8.77 23.48
C TYR A 216 -14.83 -8.89 23.59
N GLU A 217 -15.50 -8.91 22.45
CA GLU A 217 -16.93 -9.19 22.32
C GLU A 217 -17.13 -10.24 21.22
N CYS A 218 -18.08 -11.13 21.41
CA CYS A 218 -18.55 -12.04 20.37
C CYS A 218 -19.80 -11.45 19.74
N ILE A 219 -19.79 -11.30 18.42
CA ILE A 219 -20.91 -10.78 17.65
C ILE A 219 -21.54 -11.95 16.89
N LEU A 220 -22.74 -12.33 17.29
CA LEU A 220 -23.50 -13.45 16.73
C LEU A 220 -24.59 -12.90 15.83
N ASN A 221 -24.51 -13.20 14.53
CA ASN A 221 -25.53 -12.83 13.55
C ASN A 221 -26.48 -14.01 13.33
N ILE A 222 -27.69 -13.93 13.88
CA ILE A 222 -28.68 -15.01 13.86
C ILE A 222 -29.96 -14.49 13.20
N GLN A 223 -30.29 -15.00 12.01
CA GLN A 223 -31.52 -14.65 11.26
C GLN A 223 -31.80 -13.14 11.15
N GLY A 224 -30.75 -12.32 11.01
CA GLY A 224 -30.86 -10.86 10.88
C GLY A 224 -30.85 -10.08 12.19
N SER A 225 -30.77 -10.75 13.34
CA SER A 225 -30.53 -10.12 14.65
C SER A 225 -29.06 -10.24 15.04
N GLU A 226 -28.45 -9.12 15.45
CA GLU A 226 -27.09 -9.07 15.98
C GLU A 226 -27.13 -9.15 17.51
N GLN A 227 -26.51 -10.18 18.07
CA GLN A 227 -26.32 -10.33 19.51
C GLN A 227 -24.86 -10.12 19.89
N ARG A 228 -24.61 -9.16 20.77
CA ARG A 228 -23.26 -8.80 21.27
C ARG A 228 -23.08 -9.37 22.67
N VAL A 229 -22.12 -10.28 22.83
CA VAL A 229 -21.84 -10.99 24.09
C VAL A 229 -20.42 -10.68 24.55
N PRO A 230 -20.20 -10.19 25.77
CA PRO A 230 -18.84 -9.97 26.28
C PRO A 230 -18.01 -11.26 26.26
N ALA A 231 -16.71 -11.14 25.99
CA ALA A 231 -15.81 -12.28 25.89
C ALA A 231 -14.52 -12.06 26.68
N LEU A 232 -13.99 -13.15 27.24
CA LEU A 232 -12.74 -13.16 27.99
C LEU A 232 -11.63 -13.81 27.17
N ARG A 233 -10.51 -13.09 27.03
CA ARG A 233 -9.27 -13.62 26.44
C ARG A 233 -8.45 -14.27 27.55
N PHE A 234 -8.30 -15.60 27.49
CA PHE A 234 -7.45 -16.31 28.46
C PHE A 234 -5.96 -16.18 28.14
N ASN A 235 -5.60 -16.26 26.85
CA ASN A 235 -4.22 -16.15 26.39
C ASN A 235 -4.18 -15.71 24.91
N SER A 236 -3.02 -15.73 24.25
CA SER A 236 -2.88 -15.35 22.84
C SER A 236 -3.60 -16.28 21.86
N SER A 237 -4.06 -17.45 22.32
CA SER A 237 -4.61 -18.54 21.51
C SER A 237 -6.03 -18.99 21.88
N SER A 238 -6.67 -18.38 22.87
CA SER A 238 -8.03 -18.76 23.27
C SER A 238 -8.85 -17.61 23.83
N VAL A 239 -10.09 -17.52 23.39
CA VAL A 239 -11.10 -16.55 23.84
C VAL A 239 -12.42 -17.28 24.10
N GLN A 240 -13.19 -16.84 25.08
CA GLN A 240 -14.48 -17.44 25.42
C GLN A 240 -15.56 -16.38 25.58
N CYS A 241 -16.64 -16.53 24.81
CA CYS A 241 -17.85 -15.74 24.98
C CYS A 241 -18.54 -16.15 26.28
N GLN A 242 -19.01 -15.16 27.04
CA GLN A 242 -19.75 -15.40 28.28
C GLN A 242 -21.05 -16.17 28.02
N ASN A 243 -21.61 -16.69 29.11
CA ASN A 243 -22.86 -17.42 29.14
C ASN A 243 -23.98 -16.64 28.42
N THR A 244 -24.47 -17.20 27.31
CA THR A 244 -25.55 -16.63 26.52
C THR A 244 -26.50 -17.73 26.06
N SER A 245 -27.78 -17.41 25.91
CA SER A 245 -28.76 -18.23 25.20
C SER A 245 -29.13 -17.54 23.91
N VAL A 246 -29.21 -18.31 22.83
CA VAL A 246 -29.73 -17.84 21.54
C VAL A 246 -31.21 -18.20 21.46
N SER A 247 -32.06 -17.23 21.15
CA SER A 247 -33.46 -17.45 20.79
C SER A 247 -33.61 -17.46 19.26
N CYS A 248 -34.19 -18.52 18.69
CA CYS A 248 -34.59 -18.58 17.27
C CYS A 248 -36.07 -18.16 17.23
N PRO A 249 -36.45 -16.98 16.70
CA PRO A 249 -37.83 -16.46 16.83
C PRO A 249 -38.84 -17.13 15.87
N CYS A 250 -38.59 -18.33 15.35
CA CYS A 250 -39.48 -18.95 14.39
C CYS A 250 -39.70 -20.45 14.63
N TRP A 251 -40.98 -20.80 14.86
CA TRP A 251 -41.52 -22.10 14.48
C TRP A 251 -42.54 -21.84 13.36
N PRO A 252 -42.51 -22.52 12.19
CA PRO A 252 -41.72 -23.71 11.85
C PRO A 252 -40.70 -23.42 10.73
N CYS A 253 -39.44 -23.13 11.07
CA CYS A 253 -38.36 -23.14 10.08
C CYS A 253 -37.14 -23.87 10.64
N HIS A 254 -36.54 -24.73 9.81
CA HIS A 254 -35.25 -25.36 10.05
C HIS A 254 -34.19 -24.28 10.37
N CYS A 255 -33.84 -24.09 11.65
CA CYS A 255 -32.70 -23.25 12.02
C CYS A 255 -31.44 -23.99 11.50
N LEU A 256 -30.88 -23.56 10.36
CA LEU A 256 -29.53 -23.94 9.93
C LEU A 256 -28.55 -23.62 11.08
N PRO A 257 -27.53 -24.46 11.33
CA PRO A 257 -26.62 -24.26 12.45
C PRO A 257 -26.02 -22.85 12.38
N PRO A 258 -26.09 -22.05 13.46
CA PRO A 258 -25.56 -20.69 13.45
C PRO A 258 -24.06 -20.75 13.20
N THR A 259 -23.62 -20.24 12.06
CA THR A 259 -22.20 -19.99 11.83
C THR A 259 -21.80 -18.75 12.62
N ALA A 260 -21.02 -18.93 13.69
CA ALA A 260 -20.35 -17.82 14.36
C ALA A 260 -19.35 -17.19 13.37
N GLN A 261 -19.74 -16.10 12.71
CA GLN A 261 -19.00 -15.56 11.58
C GLN A 261 -17.93 -14.53 11.95
N SER A 262 -17.87 -14.01 13.18
CA SER A 262 -16.74 -13.16 13.58
C SER A 262 -16.61 -12.98 15.10
N VAL A 263 -15.37 -12.92 15.59
CA VAL A 263 -15.04 -12.25 16.85
C VAL A 263 -14.24 -11.02 16.47
N SER A 264 -14.83 -9.86 16.71
CA SER A 264 -14.19 -8.57 16.50
C SER A 264 -13.75 -8.03 17.87
N SER A 265 -12.48 -7.69 18.01
CA SER A 265 -12.05 -6.79 19.08
C SER A 265 -12.59 -5.40 18.75
N ALA A 266 -13.31 -4.77 19.67
CA ALA A 266 -13.67 -3.36 19.56
C ALA A 266 -12.41 -2.50 19.72
N ALA A 267 -11.58 -2.40 18.67
CA ALA A 267 -10.71 -1.26 18.50
C ALA A 267 -11.63 -0.05 18.31
N ILE A 268 -11.44 0.96 19.16
CA ILE A 268 -12.21 2.21 19.19
C ILE A 268 -12.14 2.88 17.80
N PRO A 269 -13.20 3.59 17.35
CA PRO A 269 -13.24 4.32 16.07
C PRO A 269 -12.02 5.22 15.82
#